data_AF-A0A2Z5WXH7-F1
#
_entry.id   AF-A0A2Z5WXH7-F1
#
_cell.length_a   1.000
_cell.length_b   1.000
_cell.length_c   1.000
_cell.angle_alpha   90.00
_cell.angle_beta   90.00
_cell.angle_gamma   90.00
#
_symmetry.space_group_name_H-M   'P 1'
#
loop_
_entity.id
_entity.type
_entity.pdbx_description
1 polymer ?
#
loop_
_entity_poly.entity_id
_entity_poly.type
_entity_poly.pdbx_seq_one_letter_code
_entity_poly.pdbx_strand_id
1 'polypeptide(L)'
;MVAIQNSSHTLTPETTLRDIIKTIPSEYFEKKPLRAWLGVLFSVTAAALGYASIAFSPWYLLPFAWIFTGTALTGWFVIGHDCGHRSFSNKSWVNDLVGHIAFLPLLYPFHGWRFKHDHHHLHTNKMGEDNAWYPFTVEQYEEGKGLISNVYRMIRTNFWWLGSILHWANLHFDASLYPERQQEQVKFSYRLVIVFGAIAIPALIYTTGFLGFINFFLMPWLVYHFWMSTFTLVHHTMPDIQFKSPDKWHAATDQLTGTVHCDYPAWVEWLCHDINVHVPHHVSTGIPSYNLRLAHKSLDENWGQYMYKTKFSWELMKDIGDRCHIYDSEKCYKTFAEVDTANKAV
;
A
#
# COMPACT_ATOMS: atom_id res chain seq x y z
N MET A 1 21.93 27.76 13.28
CA MET A 1 21.59 26.91 14.43
C MET A 1 20.09 26.65 14.38
N VAL A 2 19.69 25.45 13.94
CA VAL A 2 18.29 25.03 13.99
C VAL A 2 18.04 24.61 15.43
N ALA A 3 17.10 25.27 16.11
CA ALA A 3 16.69 24.88 17.44
C ALA A 3 16.14 23.44 17.36
N ILE A 4 16.80 22.50 18.03
CA ILE A 4 16.22 21.18 18.30
C ILE A 4 15.06 21.46 19.25
N GLN A 5 13.85 21.53 18.69
CA GLN A 5 12.64 21.66 19.46
C GLN A 5 12.46 20.32 20.17
N ASN A 6 12.79 20.27 21.47
CA ASN A 6 12.54 19.09 22.29
C ASN A 6 11.06 18.74 22.19
N SER A 7 10.73 17.58 21.59
CA SER A 7 9.38 17.06 21.58
C SER A 7 8.89 16.95 23.02
N SER A 8 7.76 17.58 23.36
CA SER A 8 7.22 17.59 24.72
C SER A 8 6.58 16.27 25.14
N HIS A 9 6.40 15.34 24.20
CA HIS A 9 5.71 14.07 24.43
C HIS A 9 6.68 12.90 24.53
N THR A 10 6.50 12.09 25.57
CA THR A 10 7.18 10.82 25.76
C THR A 10 6.24 9.69 25.42
N LEU A 11 6.65 8.79 24.53
CA LEU A 11 5.88 7.60 24.18
C LEU A 11 6.05 6.57 25.31
N THR A 12 4.96 6.24 25.99
CA THR A 12 4.91 5.22 27.06
C THR A 12 3.94 4.10 26.70
N PRO A 13 4.01 2.92 27.36
CA PRO A 13 3.07 1.82 27.12
C PRO A 13 1.59 2.20 27.31
N GLU A 14 1.30 3.23 28.11
CA GLU A 14 -0.05 3.74 28.37
C GLU A 14 -0.53 4.76 27.32
N THR A 15 0.36 5.22 26.43
CA THR A 15 0.00 6.19 25.40
C THR A 15 -1.06 5.58 24.49
N THR A 16 -2.18 6.28 24.30
CA THR A 16 -3.24 5.83 23.41
C THR A 16 -3.13 6.50 22.05
N LEU A 17 -3.69 5.87 21.02
CA LEU A 17 -3.74 6.45 19.68
C LEU A 17 -4.48 7.80 19.69
N ARG A 18 -5.46 7.94 20.59
CA ARG A 18 -6.20 9.19 20.80
C ARG A 18 -5.30 10.33 21.28
N ASP A 19 -4.28 10.04 22.09
CA ASP A 19 -3.36 11.06 22.59
C ASP A 19 -2.47 11.60 21.47
N ILE A 20 -2.05 10.72 20.55
CA ILE A 20 -1.33 11.11 19.33
C ILE A 20 -2.26 11.90 18.39
N ILE A 21 -3.47 11.42 18.12
CA ILE A 21 -4.44 12.09 17.24
C ILE A 21 -4.76 13.52 17.73
N LYS A 22 -4.84 13.76 19.05
CA LYS A 22 -5.11 15.09 19.62
C LYS A 22 -4.01 16.11 19.30
N THR A 23 -2.81 15.69 18.93
CA THR A 23 -1.74 16.60 18.51
C THR A 23 -1.86 17.01 17.04
N ILE A 24 -2.86 16.50 16.31
CA ILE A 24 -3.18 16.88 14.93
C ILE A 24 -4.36 17.85 14.96
N PRO A 25 -4.23 19.06 14.37
CA PRO A 25 -5.33 20.02 14.26
C PRO A 25 -6.59 19.42 13.63
N SER A 26 -7.74 19.64 14.27
CA SER A 26 -9.02 19.06 13.84
C SER A 26 -9.43 19.46 12.41
N GLU A 27 -9.00 20.64 11.96
CA GLU A 27 -9.22 21.14 10.59
C GLU A 27 -8.56 20.26 9.51
N TYR A 28 -7.54 19.46 9.86
CA TYR A 28 -6.89 18.54 8.93
C TYR A 28 -7.73 17.29 8.66
N PHE A 29 -8.75 17.01 9.48
CA PHE A 29 -9.71 15.93 9.27
C PHE A 29 -10.92 16.37 8.43
N GLU A 30 -11.05 17.67 8.13
CA GLU A 30 -12.17 18.19 7.37
C GLU A 30 -12.12 17.74 5.91
N LYS A 31 -13.16 17.02 5.49
CA LYS A 31 -13.35 16.58 4.12
C LYS A 31 -13.92 17.72 3.30
N LYS A 32 -13.10 18.29 2.42
CA LYS A 32 -13.44 19.39 1.51
C LYS A 32 -13.80 18.82 0.13
N PRO A 33 -15.10 18.80 -0.26
CA PRO A 33 -15.53 18.15 -1.51
C PRO A 33 -14.79 18.65 -2.74
N LEU A 34 -14.56 19.97 -2.84
CA LEU A 34 -13.83 20.55 -3.97
C LEU A 34 -12.41 19.95 -4.10
N ARG A 35 -11.66 19.82 -3.00
CA ARG A 35 -10.31 19.24 -3.03
C ARG A 35 -10.34 17.76 -3.41
N ALA A 36 -11.28 17.01 -2.84
CA ALA A 36 -11.46 15.59 -3.16
C ALA A 36 -11.76 15.37 -4.66
N TRP A 37 -12.72 16.12 -5.21
CA TRP A 37 -13.08 16.02 -6.63
C TRP A 37 -12.01 16.57 -7.59
N LEU A 38 -11.23 17.59 -7.17
CA LEU A 38 -10.05 18.01 -7.93
C LEU A 38 -8.99 16.89 -7.99
N GLY A 39 -8.83 16.11 -6.91
CA GLY A 39 -7.99 14.91 -6.91
C GLY A 39 -8.47 13.87 -7.94
N VAL A 40 -9.77 13.62 -8.02
CA VAL A 40 -10.36 12.74 -9.05
C VAL A 40 -10.08 13.26 -10.45
N LEU A 41 -10.39 14.55 -10.71
CA LEU A 41 -10.14 15.18 -12.01
C LEU A 41 -8.67 15.07 -12.41
N PHE A 42 -7.77 15.29 -11.45
CA PHE A 42 -6.34 15.15 -11.65
C PHE A 42 -5.96 13.72 -12.05
N SER A 43 -6.37 12.69 -11.31
CA SER A 43 -6.08 11.29 -11.66
C SER A 43 -6.68 10.85 -12.99
N VAL A 44 -7.91 11.28 -13.29
CA VAL A 44 -8.56 10.99 -14.59
C VAL A 44 -7.76 11.64 -15.72
N THR A 45 -7.36 12.90 -15.56
CA THR A 45 -6.58 13.64 -16.57
C THR A 45 -5.21 13.00 -16.76
N ALA A 46 -4.50 12.66 -15.68
CA ALA A 46 -3.20 12.01 -15.76
C ALA A 46 -3.27 10.65 -16.46
N ALA A 47 -4.26 9.82 -16.12
CA ALA A 47 -4.46 8.54 -16.81
C ALA A 47 -4.80 8.73 -18.29
N ALA A 48 -5.68 9.69 -18.63
CA ALA A 48 -6.03 10.00 -20.01
C ALA A 48 -4.80 10.47 -20.83
N LEU A 49 -3.95 11.33 -20.25
CA LEU A 49 -2.70 11.76 -20.88
C LEU A 49 -1.71 10.60 -21.04
N GLY A 50 -1.65 9.68 -20.08
CA GLY A 50 -0.85 8.46 -20.18
C GLY A 50 -1.30 7.56 -21.32
N TYR A 51 -2.60 7.29 -21.42
CA TYR A 51 -3.16 6.50 -22.51
C TYR A 51 -3.03 7.18 -23.87
N ALA A 52 -3.20 8.50 -23.94
CA ALA A 52 -2.91 9.26 -25.16
C ALA A 52 -1.42 9.12 -25.55
N SER A 53 -0.52 9.17 -24.57
CA SER A 53 0.92 8.97 -24.81
C SER A 53 1.20 7.57 -25.37
N ILE A 54 0.56 6.52 -24.84
CA ILE A 54 0.68 5.15 -25.39
C ILE A 54 0.15 5.08 -26.83
N ALA A 55 -0.96 5.75 -27.12
CA ALA A 55 -1.60 5.70 -28.44
C ALA A 55 -0.82 6.43 -29.54
N PHE A 56 -0.18 7.56 -29.21
CA PHE A 56 0.44 8.44 -30.20
C PHE A 56 1.97 8.40 -30.23
N SER A 57 2.61 7.78 -29.23
CA SER A 57 4.07 7.70 -29.18
C SER A 57 4.63 6.60 -30.08
N PRO A 58 5.81 6.80 -30.67
CA PRO A 58 6.55 5.73 -31.32
C PRO A 58 6.95 4.65 -30.30
N TRP A 59 7.14 3.42 -30.79
CA TRP A 59 7.34 2.23 -29.96
C TRP A 59 8.48 2.38 -28.92
N TYR A 60 9.55 3.12 -29.26
CA TYR A 60 10.70 3.32 -28.37
C TYR A 60 10.44 4.25 -27.20
N LEU A 61 9.34 5.02 -27.21
CA LEU A 61 8.89 5.83 -26.07
C LEU A 61 7.83 5.12 -25.21
N LEU A 62 7.34 3.95 -25.62
CA LEU A 62 6.32 3.21 -24.88
C LEU A 62 6.75 2.86 -23.44
N PRO A 63 8.01 2.48 -23.14
CA PRO A 63 8.42 2.24 -21.76
C PRO A 63 8.17 3.44 -20.84
N PHE A 64 8.46 4.66 -21.29
CA PHE A 64 8.19 5.88 -20.53
C PHE A 64 6.69 6.15 -20.39
N ALA A 65 5.92 5.90 -21.46
CA ALA A 65 4.46 6.02 -21.44
C ALA A 65 3.82 5.01 -20.48
N TRP A 66 4.31 3.77 -20.41
CA TRP A 66 3.84 2.75 -19.46
C TRP A 66 4.17 3.14 -18.02
N ILE A 67 5.39 3.63 -17.76
CA ILE A 67 5.80 4.10 -16.44
C ILE A 67 4.88 5.23 -15.97
N PHE A 68 4.66 6.23 -16.81
CA PHE A 68 3.77 7.35 -16.48
C PHE A 68 2.31 6.87 -16.27
N THR A 69 1.78 6.07 -17.19
CA THR A 69 0.39 5.60 -17.13
C THR A 69 0.14 4.72 -15.91
N GLY A 70 1.02 3.75 -15.63
CA GLY A 70 0.89 2.91 -14.45
C GLY A 70 1.02 3.68 -13.14
N THR A 71 1.89 4.70 -13.08
CA THR A 71 1.97 5.59 -11.91
C THR A 71 0.70 6.42 -11.74
N ALA A 72 0.13 6.93 -12.84
CA ALA A 72 -1.16 7.63 -12.80
C ALA A 72 -2.32 6.71 -12.37
N LEU A 73 -2.29 5.43 -12.76
CA LEU A 73 -3.24 4.41 -12.31
C LEU A 73 -3.07 4.10 -10.81
N THR A 74 -1.88 4.19 -10.25
CA THR A 74 -1.71 4.18 -8.78
C THR A 74 -2.43 5.36 -8.14
N GLY A 75 -2.47 6.54 -8.77
CA GLY A 75 -3.32 7.65 -8.34
C GLY A 75 -4.81 7.29 -8.25
N TRP A 76 -5.34 6.52 -9.20
CA TRP A 76 -6.71 5.99 -9.13
C TRP A 76 -6.89 5.07 -7.92
N PHE A 77 -5.91 4.22 -7.65
CA PHE A 77 -5.92 3.39 -6.44
C PHE A 77 -5.97 4.26 -5.18
N VAL A 78 -5.19 5.34 -5.10
CA VAL A 78 -5.19 6.20 -3.91
C VAL A 78 -6.53 6.92 -3.71
N ILE A 79 -7.22 7.31 -4.78
CA ILE A 79 -8.60 7.82 -4.69
C ILE A 79 -9.56 6.77 -4.13
N GLY A 80 -9.50 5.54 -4.64
CA GLY A 80 -10.33 4.45 -4.11
C GLY A 80 -9.94 4.09 -2.67
N HIS A 81 -8.66 4.21 -2.31
CA HIS A 81 -8.17 4.02 -0.96
C HIS A 81 -8.78 5.03 0.03
N ASP A 82 -8.78 6.32 -0.30
CA ASP A 82 -9.42 7.37 0.52
C ASP A 82 -10.93 7.15 0.64
N CYS A 83 -11.56 6.59 -0.40
CA CYS A 83 -12.94 6.14 -0.34
C CYS A 83 -13.12 4.96 0.63
N GLY A 84 -12.21 3.99 0.62
CA GLY A 84 -12.20 2.85 1.54
C GLY A 84 -12.21 3.31 3.00
N HIS A 85 -11.34 4.26 3.31
CA HIS A 85 -11.19 4.87 4.65
C HIS A 85 -12.24 5.92 4.99
N ARG A 86 -13.16 6.21 4.07
CA ARG A 86 -14.19 7.24 4.23
C ARG A 86 -13.61 8.65 4.43
N SER A 87 -12.34 8.89 4.06
CA SER A 87 -11.69 10.20 4.09
C SER A 87 -12.01 11.05 2.85
N PHE A 88 -12.48 10.42 1.77
CA PHE A 88 -12.92 11.13 0.57
C PHE A 88 -14.23 11.92 0.74
N SER A 89 -15.27 11.32 1.35
CA SER A 89 -16.59 11.94 1.53
C SER A 89 -17.23 11.61 2.87
N ASN A 90 -18.08 12.50 3.38
CA ASN A 90 -18.92 12.23 4.57
C ASN A 90 -20.08 11.28 4.27
N LYS A 91 -20.40 11.02 3.00
CA LYS A 91 -21.48 10.10 2.60
C LYS A 91 -20.88 8.75 2.21
N SER A 92 -21.18 7.70 2.98
CA SER A 92 -20.67 6.34 2.73
C SER A 92 -20.95 5.84 1.32
N TRP A 93 -22.16 6.04 0.81
CA TRP A 93 -22.52 5.61 -0.55
C TRP A 93 -21.69 6.29 -1.65
N VAL A 94 -21.26 7.55 -1.45
CA VAL A 94 -20.40 8.26 -2.41
C VAL A 94 -19.04 7.58 -2.44
N ASN A 95 -18.49 7.28 -1.27
CA ASN A 95 -17.22 6.56 -1.15
C ASN A 95 -17.34 5.15 -1.77
N ASP A 96 -18.42 4.42 -1.53
CA ASP A 96 -18.60 3.10 -2.13
C ASP A 96 -18.67 3.20 -3.65
N LEU A 97 -19.44 4.13 -4.21
CA LEU A 97 -19.55 4.31 -5.67
C LEU A 97 -18.21 4.71 -6.31
N VAL A 98 -17.58 5.76 -5.79
CA VAL A 98 -16.31 6.28 -6.33
C VAL A 98 -15.19 5.25 -6.15
N GLY A 99 -15.14 4.55 -5.02
CA GLY A 99 -14.17 3.49 -4.77
C GLY A 99 -14.27 2.33 -5.75
N HIS A 100 -15.48 1.86 -6.07
CA HIS A 100 -15.67 0.84 -7.11
C HIS A 100 -15.23 1.35 -8.49
N ILE A 101 -15.65 2.55 -8.88
CA ILE A 101 -15.27 3.13 -10.19
C ILE A 101 -13.74 3.27 -10.30
N ALA A 102 -13.09 3.73 -9.23
CA ALA A 102 -11.65 3.94 -9.20
C ALA A 102 -10.86 2.62 -9.32
N PHE A 103 -11.36 1.55 -8.71
CA PHE A 103 -10.68 0.25 -8.66
C PHE A 103 -10.97 -0.65 -9.87
N LEU A 104 -12.08 -0.43 -10.58
CA LEU A 104 -12.47 -1.20 -11.76
C LEU A 104 -11.37 -1.33 -12.83
N PRO A 105 -10.74 -0.23 -13.33
CA PRO A 105 -9.70 -0.33 -14.35
C PRO A 105 -8.42 -1.04 -13.84
N LEU A 106 -8.26 -1.16 -12.52
CA LEU A 106 -7.16 -1.87 -11.87
C LEU A 106 -7.46 -3.37 -11.65
N LEU A 107 -8.69 -3.80 -11.99
CA LEU A 107 -9.26 -5.10 -11.68
C LEU A 107 -9.21 -5.46 -10.19
N TYR A 108 -9.43 -4.47 -9.31
CA TYR A 108 -9.31 -4.67 -7.86
C TYR A 108 -10.68 -4.69 -7.16
N PRO A 109 -11.03 -5.75 -6.40
CA PRO A 109 -12.32 -5.79 -5.68
C PRO A 109 -12.36 -4.81 -4.50
N PHE A 110 -13.10 -3.71 -4.63
CA PHE A 110 -13.12 -2.62 -3.64
C PHE A 110 -13.41 -3.06 -2.21
N HIS A 111 -14.52 -3.77 -1.93
CA HIS A 111 -14.84 -4.15 -0.54
C HIS A 111 -13.89 -5.20 0.04
N GLY A 112 -13.45 -6.18 -0.76
CA GLY A 112 -12.47 -7.17 -0.33
C GLY A 112 -11.17 -6.49 0.10
N TRP A 113 -10.67 -5.59 -0.74
CA TRP A 113 -9.50 -4.78 -0.41
C TRP A 113 -9.74 -3.91 0.83
N ARG A 114 -10.84 -3.14 0.87
CA ARG A 114 -11.16 -2.23 1.99
C ARG A 114 -11.16 -2.96 3.32
N PHE A 115 -11.80 -4.13 3.43
CA PHE A 115 -11.87 -4.85 4.70
C PHE A 115 -10.51 -5.40 5.16
N LYS A 116 -9.68 -5.90 4.23
CA LYS A 116 -8.32 -6.34 4.58
C LYS A 116 -7.42 -5.17 4.94
N HIS A 117 -7.56 -4.04 4.24
CA HIS A 117 -6.82 -2.82 4.53
C HIS A 117 -7.23 -2.19 5.86
N ASP A 118 -8.54 -2.10 6.15
CA ASP A 118 -9.06 -1.67 7.47
C ASP A 118 -8.49 -2.55 8.59
N HIS A 119 -8.40 -3.86 8.38
CA HIS A 119 -7.82 -4.79 9.36
C HIS A 119 -6.30 -4.58 9.53
N HIS A 120 -5.57 -4.33 8.45
CA HIS A 120 -4.15 -3.96 8.49
C HIS A 120 -3.92 -2.65 9.27
N HIS A 121 -4.75 -1.63 9.06
CA HIS A 121 -4.66 -0.37 9.82
C HIS A 121 -4.90 -0.55 11.32
N LEU A 122 -5.80 -1.46 11.69
CA LEU A 122 -6.04 -1.79 13.09
C LEU A 122 -4.93 -2.62 13.73
N HIS A 123 -4.18 -3.40 12.93
CA HIS A 123 -3.22 -4.39 13.42
C HIS A 123 -1.86 -4.32 12.73
N THR A 124 -1.42 -3.11 12.35
CA THR A 124 -0.21 -2.91 11.55
C THR A 124 0.98 -3.61 12.19
N ASN A 125 1.66 -4.46 11.42
CA ASN A 125 2.80 -5.26 11.85
C ASN A 125 2.53 -6.16 13.08
N LYS A 126 1.29 -6.58 13.32
CA LYS A 126 0.95 -7.55 14.37
C LYS A 126 0.95 -8.97 13.81
N MET A 127 1.78 -9.84 14.35
CA MET A 127 1.86 -11.25 13.97
C MET A 127 0.52 -11.96 14.17
N GLY A 128 0.15 -12.81 13.20
CA GLY A 128 -1.14 -13.51 13.16
C GLY A 128 -2.35 -12.70 12.69
N GLU A 129 -2.23 -11.38 12.50
CA GLU A 129 -3.37 -10.49 12.20
C GLU A 129 -3.14 -9.71 10.90
N ASP A 130 -1.98 -9.05 10.77
CA ASP A 130 -1.69 -8.25 9.59
C ASP A 130 -1.53 -9.10 8.33
N ASN A 131 -2.01 -8.59 7.20
CA ASN A 131 -1.93 -9.22 5.89
C ASN A 131 -0.99 -8.49 4.91
N ALA A 132 -0.55 -7.28 5.23
CA ALA A 132 0.38 -6.52 4.40
C ALA A 132 1.82 -7.00 4.65
N TRP A 133 2.46 -7.58 3.62
CA TRP A 133 3.87 -8.01 3.68
C TRP A 133 4.26 -8.93 4.86
N TYR A 134 3.28 -9.72 5.35
CA TYR A 134 3.44 -10.64 6.46
C TYR A 134 4.66 -11.57 6.28
N PRO A 135 5.65 -11.54 7.19
CA PRO A 135 6.80 -12.42 7.14
C PRO A 135 6.44 -13.84 7.52
N PHE A 136 6.96 -14.80 6.76
CA PHE A 136 6.92 -16.20 7.18
C PHE A 136 7.71 -16.39 8.47
N THR A 137 7.22 -17.25 9.35
CA THR A 137 8.06 -17.83 10.41
C THR A 137 9.03 -18.84 9.82
N VAL A 138 10.02 -19.27 10.61
CA VAL A 138 10.97 -20.32 10.18
C VAL A 138 10.21 -21.59 9.82
N GLU A 139 9.23 -21.98 10.65
CA GLU A 139 8.41 -23.17 10.44
C GLU A 139 7.61 -23.06 9.13
N GLN A 140 6.93 -21.94 8.88
CA GLN A 140 6.17 -21.73 7.64
C GLN A 140 7.08 -21.77 6.40
N TYR A 141 8.28 -21.19 6.52
CA TYR A 141 9.26 -21.16 5.45
C TYR A 141 9.81 -22.57 5.12
N GLU A 142 10.00 -23.41 6.13
CA GLU A 142 10.47 -24.80 6.00
C GLU A 142 9.37 -25.76 5.53
N GLU A 143 8.16 -25.63 6.08
CA GLU A 143 6.98 -26.42 5.71
C GLU A 143 6.56 -26.17 4.26
N GLY A 144 6.79 -24.97 3.74
CA GLY A 144 6.44 -24.58 2.38
C GLY A 144 7.08 -25.47 1.30
N LYS A 145 8.21 -26.12 1.58
CA LYS A 145 8.93 -27.08 0.71
C LYS A 145 9.13 -26.61 -0.74
N GLY A 146 10.37 -26.32 -1.12
CA GLY A 146 10.76 -26.14 -2.52
C GLY A 146 10.04 -24.96 -3.19
N LEU A 147 8.92 -25.20 -3.88
CA LEU A 147 8.23 -24.20 -4.70
C LEU A 147 7.75 -23.00 -3.88
N ILE A 148 7.06 -23.19 -2.75
CA ILE A 148 6.53 -22.08 -1.94
C ILE A 148 7.69 -21.26 -1.38
N SER A 149 8.71 -21.92 -0.82
CA SER A 149 9.90 -21.26 -0.28
C SER A 149 10.69 -20.50 -1.36
N ASN A 150 10.78 -21.05 -2.58
CA ASN A 150 11.44 -20.39 -3.72
C ASN A 150 10.66 -19.17 -4.22
N VAL A 151 9.33 -19.27 -4.33
CA VAL A 151 8.47 -18.13 -4.71
C VAL A 151 8.56 -17.04 -3.64
N TYR A 152 8.52 -17.42 -2.36
CA TYR A 152 8.68 -16.49 -1.24
C TYR A 152 10.04 -15.78 -1.30
N ARG A 153 11.15 -16.51 -1.52
CA ARG A 153 12.49 -15.93 -1.73
C ARG A 153 12.51 -14.93 -2.86
N MET A 154 11.94 -15.31 -4.00
CA MET A 154 11.90 -14.48 -5.20
C MET A 154 11.19 -13.14 -4.93
N ILE A 155 10.05 -13.19 -4.22
CA ILE A 155 9.26 -11.99 -3.86
C ILE A 155 9.95 -11.16 -2.79
N ARG A 156 10.59 -11.78 -1.79
CA ARG A 156 11.31 -11.07 -0.74
C ARG A 156 12.64 -10.48 -1.18
N THR A 157 13.07 -10.74 -2.43
CA THR A 157 14.33 -10.25 -3.01
C THR A 157 14.06 -9.43 -4.28
N ASN A 158 14.34 -9.99 -5.46
CA ASN A 158 14.41 -9.24 -6.72
C ASN A 158 13.05 -9.01 -7.41
N PHE A 159 11.99 -9.71 -6.99
CA PHE A 159 10.67 -9.65 -7.62
C PHE A 159 9.56 -9.27 -6.64
N TRP A 160 9.84 -8.36 -5.73
CA TRP A 160 8.86 -7.84 -4.76
C TRP A 160 7.59 -7.29 -5.42
N TRP A 161 7.71 -6.77 -6.64
CA TRP A 161 6.57 -6.28 -7.41
C TRP A 161 5.52 -7.36 -7.76
N LEU A 162 5.89 -8.65 -7.74
CA LEU A 162 4.93 -9.76 -7.86
C LEU A 162 4.11 -9.99 -6.58
N GLY A 163 4.59 -9.50 -5.43
CA GLY A 163 3.93 -9.67 -4.14
C GLY A 163 2.50 -9.14 -4.13
N SER A 164 2.27 -7.94 -4.67
CA SER A 164 0.93 -7.35 -4.76
C SER A 164 0.00 -8.10 -5.72
N ILE A 165 0.53 -8.71 -6.78
CA ILE A 165 -0.25 -9.54 -7.72
C ILE A 165 -0.72 -10.82 -7.03
N LEU A 166 0.18 -11.51 -6.32
CA LEU A 166 -0.19 -12.72 -5.57
C LEU A 166 -1.14 -12.39 -4.41
N HIS A 167 -0.90 -11.32 -3.68
CA HIS A 167 -1.80 -10.86 -2.63
C HIS A 167 -3.20 -10.57 -3.19
N TRP A 168 -3.26 -9.85 -4.32
CA TRP A 168 -4.49 -9.53 -5.02
C TRP A 168 -5.29 -10.78 -5.43
N ALA A 169 -4.63 -11.73 -6.08
CA ALA A 169 -5.26 -12.94 -6.58
C ALA A 169 -5.75 -13.84 -5.44
N ASN A 170 -4.98 -13.96 -4.36
CA ASN A 170 -5.28 -14.90 -3.27
C ASN A 170 -6.30 -14.36 -2.26
N LEU A 171 -6.36 -13.05 -2.03
CA LEU A 171 -7.16 -12.51 -0.90
C LEU A 171 -8.46 -11.83 -1.30
N HIS A 172 -8.61 -11.34 -2.53
CA HIS A 172 -9.74 -10.44 -2.86
C HIS A 172 -10.83 -11.07 -3.71
N PHE A 173 -10.65 -12.30 -4.17
CA PHE A 173 -11.64 -13.04 -4.97
C PHE A 173 -12.26 -14.23 -4.22
N ASP A 174 -11.96 -14.38 -2.93
CA ASP A 174 -12.55 -15.41 -2.07
C ASP A 174 -13.23 -14.78 -0.86
N ALA A 175 -14.57 -14.81 -0.84
CA ALA A 175 -15.35 -14.27 0.26
C ALA A 175 -15.24 -15.12 1.55
N SER A 176 -14.82 -16.38 1.47
CA SER A 176 -14.67 -17.24 2.66
C SER A 176 -13.58 -16.74 3.61
N LEU A 177 -12.63 -15.95 3.10
CA LEU A 177 -11.56 -15.30 3.86
C LEU A 177 -12.02 -14.10 4.71
N TYR A 178 -13.33 -13.84 4.74
CA TYR A 178 -13.96 -12.71 5.41
C TYR A 178 -15.09 -13.18 6.34
N PRO A 179 -15.35 -12.46 7.45
CA PRO A 179 -16.50 -12.72 8.32
C PRO A 179 -17.81 -12.71 7.53
N GLU A 180 -18.76 -13.59 7.89
CA GLU A 180 -20.03 -13.80 7.18
C GLU A 180 -20.76 -12.48 6.85
N ARG A 181 -20.80 -11.55 7.82
CA ARG A 181 -21.43 -10.22 7.67
C ARG A 181 -20.85 -9.35 6.54
N GLN A 182 -19.64 -9.62 6.09
CA GLN A 182 -18.93 -8.88 5.04
C GLN A 182 -18.99 -9.59 3.68
N GLN A 183 -19.30 -10.89 3.65
CA GLN A 183 -19.14 -11.72 2.45
C GLN A 183 -19.97 -11.25 1.26
N GLU A 184 -21.21 -10.79 1.46
CA GLU A 184 -22.04 -10.32 0.36
C GLU A 184 -21.50 -9.04 -0.30
N GLN A 185 -20.91 -8.13 0.49
CA GLN A 185 -20.23 -6.96 -0.05
C GLN A 185 -18.97 -7.35 -0.85
N VAL A 186 -18.18 -8.29 -0.34
CA VAL A 186 -17.01 -8.82 -1.05
C VAL A 186 -17.42 -9.50 -2.36
N LYS A 187 -18.46 -10.36 -2.33
CA LYS A 187 -19.04 -11.01 -3.50
C LYS A 187 -19.51 -10.02 -4.54
N PHE A 188 -20.20 -8.96 -4.12
CA PHE A 188 -20.60 -7.90 -5.02
C PHE A 188 -19.40 -7.27 -5.74
N SER A 189 -18.38 -6.83 -4.99
CA SER A 189 -17.21 -6.17 -5.58
C SER A 189 -16.42 -7.06 -6.53
N TYR A 190 -16.13 -8.32 -6.17
CA TYR A 190 -15.33 -9.15 -7.05
C TYR A 190 -16.12 -9.63 -8.27
N ARG A 191 -17.45 -9.84 -8.18
CA ARG A 191 -18.31 -10.11 -9.36
C ARG A 191 -18.30 -8.93 -10.32
N LEU A 192 -18.38 -7.71 -9.80
CA LEU A 192 -18.33 -6.49 -10.60
C LEU A 192 -16.99 -6.37 -11.34
N VAL A 193 -15.87 -6.71 -10.70
CA VAL A 193 -14.55 -6.80 -11.34
C VAL A 193 -14.50 -7.89 -12.41
N ILE A 194 -15.00 -9.10 -12.13
CA ILE A 194 -15.01 -10.21 -13.10
C ILE A 194 -15.84 -9.84 -14.34
N VAL A 195 -17.04 -9.28 -14.15
CA VAL A 195 -17.91 -8.85 -15.25
C VAL A 195 -17.24 -7.73 -16.06
N PHE A 196 -16.66 -6.74 -15.38
CA PHE A 196 -15.93 -5.68 -16.06
C PHE A 196 -14.75 -6.23 -16.87
N GLY A 197 -13.90 -7.07 -16.29
CA GLY A 197 -12.76 -7.69 -16.97
C GLY A 197 -13.19 -8.55 -18.16
N ALA A 198 -14.26 -9.33 -18.01
CA ALA A 198 -14.82 -10.18 -19.07
C ALA A 198 -15.39 -9.39 -20.25
N ILE A 199 -15.72 -8.11 -20.08
CA ILE A 199 -16.17 -7.21 -21.15
C ILE A 199 -15.00 -6.37 -21.68
N ALA A 200 -14.27 -5.70 -20.78
CA ALA A 200 -13.26 -4.72 -21.12
C ALA A 200 -12.03 -5.35 -21.80
N ILE A 201 -11.54 -6.50 -21.33
CA ILE A 201 -10.36 -7.14 -21.91
C ILE A 201 -10.65 -7.63 -23.33
N PRO A 202 -11.73 -8.41 -23.61
CA PRO A 202 -12.05 -8.79 -24.98
C PRO A 202 -12.33 -7.60 -25.89
N ALA A 203 -13.03 -6.56 -25.41
CA ALA A 203 -13.28 -5.36 -26.20
C ALA A 203 -11.96 -4.63 -26.57
N LEU A 204 -11.01 -4.54 -25.63
CA LEU A 204 -9.70 -3.98 -25.89
C LEU A 204 -8.93 -4.81 -26.93
N ILE A 205 -8.90 -6.14 -26.78
CA ILE A 205 -8.23 -7.04 -27.73
C ILE A 205 -8.88 -6.94 -29.12
N TYR A 206 -10.21 -6.89 -29.19
CA TYR A 206 -10.94 -6.77 -30.45
C TYR A 206 -10.63 -5.46 -31.19
N THR A 207 -10.50 -4.36 -30.45
CA THR A 207 -10.29 -3.01 -31.03
C THR A 207 -8.83 -2.70 -31.33
N THR A 208 -7.89 -3.28 -30.58
CA THR A 208 -6.46 -2.91 -30.64
C THR A 208 -5.52 -4.09 -30.94
N GLY A 209 -6.07 -5.30 -31.07
CA GLY A 209 -5.29 -6.54 -31.16
C GLY A 209 -4.65 -6.96 -29.84
N PHE A 210 -4.00 -8.12 -29.85
CA PHE A 210 -3.33 -8.64 -28.66
C PHE A 210 -2.16 -7.75 -28.18
N LEU A 211 -1.42 -7.13 -29.11
CA LEU A 211 -0.39 -6.16 -28.77
C LEU A 211 -0.97 -4.90 -28.09
N GLY A 212 -2.17 -4.50 -28.47
CA GLY A 212 -2.86 -3.41 -27.81
C GLY A 212 -3.26 -3.77 -26.38
N PHE A 213 -3.71 -4.99 -26.11
CA PHE A 213 -3.87 -5.46 -24.72
C PHE A 213 -2.57 -5.37 -23.91
N ILE A 214 -1.44 -5.77 -24.50
CA ILE A 214 -0.14 -5.65 -23.82
C ILE A 214 0.18 -4.18 -23.50
N ASN A 215 0.04 -3.29 -24.49
CA ASN A 215 0.46 -1.90 -24.37
C ASN A 215 -0.48 -1.04 -23.51
N PHE A 216 -1.79 -1.23 -23.65
CA PHE A 216 -2.81 -0.40 -22.99
C PHE A 216 -3.30 -0.97 -21.66
N PHE A 217 -3.10 -2.26 -21.40
CA PHE A 217 -3.54 -2.85 -20.13
C PHE A 217 -2.37 -3.49 -19.37
N LEU A 218 -1.74 -4.52 -19.92
CA LEU A 218 -0.78 -5.34 -19.18
C LEU A 218 0.41 -4.50 -18.67
N MET A 219 1.08 -3.74 -19.53
CA MET A 219 2.28 -3.00 -19.14
C MET A 219 2.00 -1.89 -18.11
N PRO A 220 0.99 -1.00 -18.29
CA PRO A 220 0.61 -0.06 -17.24
C PRO A 220 0.15 -0.73 -15.94
N TRP A 221 -0.57 -1.85 -16.03
CA TRP A 221 -1.03 -2.60 -14.86
C TRP A 221 0.13 -3.22 -14.07
N LEU A 222 1.17 -3.72 -14.76
CA LEU A 222 2.41 -4.18 -14.12
C LEU A 222 3.16 -3.05 -13.41
N VAL A 223 3.23 -1.86 -14.01
CA VAL A 223 3.81 -0.67 -13.37
C VAL A 223 2.99 -0.25 -12.14
N TYR A 224 1.67 -0.29 -12.21
CA TYR A 224 0.80 -0.07 -11.05
C TYR A 224 1.11 -1.06 -9.93
N HIS A 225 1.21 -2.36 -10.23
CA HIS A 225 1.56 -3.38 -9.24
C HIS A 225 2.98 -3.22 -8.68
N PHE A 226 3.92 -2.75 -9.50
CA PHE A 226 5.25 -2.36 -9.05
C PHE A 226 5.17 -1.29 -7.96
N TRP A 227 4.41 -0.22 -8.16
CA TRP A 227 4.23 0.83 -7.15
C TRP A 227 3.46 0.35 -5.93
N MET A 228 2.39 -0.42 -6.12
CA MET A 228 1.62 -1.01 -5.02
C MET A 228 2.50 -1.84 -4.09
N SER A 229 3.29 -2.75 -4.64
CA SER A 229 4.26 -3.53 -3.86
C SER A 229 5.33 -2.64 -3.22
N THR A 230 5.86 -1.66 -3.96
CA THR A 230 6.95 -0.80 -3.47
C THR A 230 6.51 0.07 -2.30
N PHE A 231 5.37 0.76 -2.41
CA PHE A 231 4.83 1.58 -1.33
C PHE A 231 4.53 0.73 -0.10
N THR A 232 3.76 -0.34 -0.26
CA THR A 232 3.39 -1.20 0.88
C THR A 232 4.60 -1.88 1.53
N LEU A 233 5.63 -2.26 0.76
CA LEU A 233 6.85 -2.86 1.31
C LEU A 233 7.63 -1.81 2.09
N VAL A 234 7.99 -0.69 1.46
CA VAL A 234 8.81 0.36 2.07
C VAL A 234 8.12 0.98 3.27
N HIS A 235 6.80 1.11 3.24
CA HIS A 235 6.05 1.74 4.32
C HIS A 235 5.92 0.88 5.59
N HIS A 236 6.11 -0.44 5.48
CA HIS A 236 5.87 -1.39 6.58
C HIS A 236 7.04 -2.33 6.88
N THR A 237 8.04 -2.40 6.03
CA THR A 237 9.18 -3.31 6.15
C THR A 237 10.48 -2.52 6.10
N MET A 238 11.14 -2.43 7.25
CA MET A 238 12.52 -1.96 7.39
C MET A 238 13.29 -2.92 8.30
N PRO A 239 14.62 -2.99 8.19
CA PRO A 239 15.46 -3.86 9.02
C PRO A 239 15.28 -3.66 10.54
N ASP A 240 14.84 -2.47 10.94
CA ASP A 240 14.57 -2.06 12.32
C ASP A 240 13.08 -1.85 12.63
N ILE A 241 12.19 -2.13 11.69
CA ILE A 241 10.74 -2.14 11.92
C ILE A 241 10.25 -3.58 12.07
N GLN A 242 9.81 -3.89 13.28
CA GLN A 242 9.45 -5.24 13.69
C GLN A 242 7.98 -5.53 13.41
N PHE A 243 7.70 -6.73 12.88
CA PHE A 243 6.47 -7.41 13.21
C PHE A 243 6.51 -7.84 14.67
N LYS A 244 5.46 -7.60 15.45
CA LYS A 244 5.43 -7.94 16.89
C LYS A 244 4.44 -9.05 17.19
N SER A 245 4.81 -9.90 18.15
CA SER A 245 3.87 -10.85 18.73
C SER A 245 2.72 -10.13 19.45
N PRO A 246 1.53 -10.74 19.53
CA PRO A 246 0.35 -10.08 20.10
C PRO A 246 0.53 -9.54 21.53
N ASP A 247 1.39 -10.16 22.34
CA ASP A 247 1.71 -9.76 23.71
C ASP A 247 2.61 -8.52 23.81
N LYS A 248 3.35 -8.19 22.75
CA LYS A 248 4.27 -7.04 22.67
C LYS A 248 3.73 -5.88 21.82
N TRP A 249 2.58 -6.07 21.20
CA TRP A 249 1.99 -5.11 20.27
C TRP A 249 1.05 -4.13 20.99
N HIS A 250 1.25 -2.84 20.74
CA HIS A 250 0.49 -1.72 21.30
C HIS A 250 0.05 -0.77 20.19
N ALA A 251 -1.26 -0.60 20.01
CA ALA A 251 -1.84 0.12 18.88
C ALA A 251 -1.27 1.53 18.63
N ALA A 252 -1.09 2.33 19.68
CA ALA A 252 -0.60 3.71 19.55
C ALA A 252 0.86 3.75 19.09
N THR A 253 1.71 3.00 19.80
CA THR A 253 3.15 2.94 19.55
C THR A 253 3.41 2.33 18.19
N ASP A 254 2.82 1.17 17.89
CA ASP A 254 3.14 0.43 16.67
C ASP A 254 2.58 1.05 15.39
N GLN A 255 1.47 1.81 15.46
CA GLN A 255 1.04 2.59 14.31
C GLN A 255 1.98 3.78 14.03
N LEU A 256 2.51 4.42 15.08
CA LEU A 256 3.41 5.57 14.95
C LEU A 256 4.83 5.16 14.54
N THR A 257 5.37 4.09 15.15
CA THR A 257 6.77 3.66 14.97
C THR A 257 6.94 2.54 13.97
N GLY A 258 5.87 1.76 13.70
CA GLY A 258 5.89 0.63 12.76
C GLY A 258 5.60 1.02 11.32
N THR A 259 5.55 2.32 11.02
CA THR A 259 5.24 2.86 9.70
C THR A 259 6.31 3.85 9.26
N VAL A 260 6.59 3.87 7.96
CA VAL A 260 7.67 4.67 7.39
C VAL A 260 7.12 5.78 6.51
N HIS A 261 7.56 7.01 6.78
CA HIS A 261 7.51 8.09 5.79
C HIS A 261 8.69 7.93 4.82
N CYS A 262 8.43 7.82 3.52
CA CYS A 262 9.47 7.69 2.52
C CYS A 262 9.35 8.80 1.46
N ASP A 263 10.39 9.56 1.20
CA ASP A 263 10.37 10.54 0.10
C ASP A 263 10.62 9.86 -1.25
N TYR A 264 9.73 10.09 -2.22
CA TYR A 264 9.85 9.61 -3.60
C TYR A 264 10.11 10.77 -4.57
N PRO A 265 10.45 10.52 -5.84
CA PRO A 265 10.49 11.58 -6.83
C PRO A 265 9.16 12.35 -6.88
N ALA A 266 9.21 13.68 -6.87
CA ALA A 266 8.02 14.53 -6.70
C ALA A 266 6.87 14.24 -7.68
N TRP A 267 7.18 13.81 -8.91
CA TRP A 267 6.15 13.44 -9.90
C TRP A 267 5.38 12.17 -9.51
N VAL A 268 6.03 11.22 -8.81
CA VAL A 268 5.37 10.02 -8.25
C VAL A 268 4.48 10.42 -7.10
N GLU A 269 4.99 11.24 -6.17
CA GLU A 269 4.21 11.72 -5.01
C GLU A 269 2.96 12.48 -5.46
N TRP A 270 3.11 13.35 -6.46
CA TRP A 270 1.98 14.10 -7.02
C TRP A 270 0.96 13.20 -7.70
N LEU A 271 1.39 12.29 -8.59
CA LEU A 271 0.49 11.35 -9.26
C LEU A 271 -0.21 10.40 -8.28
N CYS A 272 0.42 10.07 -7.16
CA CYS A 272 -0.07 9.15 -6.15
C CYS A 272 -0.61 9.84 -4.89
N HIS A 273 -1.02 11.11 -4.99
CA HIS A 273 -1.70 11.88 -3.93
C HIS A 273 -1.00 11.82 -2.56
N ASP A 274 0.33 12.00 -2.53
CA ASP A 274 1.12 12.02 -1.31
C ASP A 274 0.95 10.75 -0.44
N ILE A 275 0.67 9.59 -1.05
CA ILE A 275 0.60 8.27 -0.36
C ILE A 275 1.84 7.97 0.47
N ASN A 276 2.96 8.58 0.11
CA ASN A 276 4.24 8.43 0.78
C ASN A 276 4.27 9.00 2.20
N VAL A 277 3.34 9.91 2.51
CA VAL A 277 3.13 10.51 3.82
C VAL A 277 2.31 9.55 4.69
N HIS A 278 2.92 8.43 5.02
CA HIS A 278 2.20 7.24 5.47
C HIS A 278 1.96 7.18 6.99
N VAL A 279 2.84 7.77 7.79
CA VAL A 279 2.70 7.78 9.26
C VAL A 279 1.40 8.44 9.72
N PRO A 280 1.06 9.69 9.34
CA PRO A 280 -0.22 10.28 9.75
C PRO A 280 -1.42 9.49 9.21
N HIS A 281 -1.28 8.86 8.04
CA HIS A 281 -2.31 8.01 7.48
C HIS A 281 -2.62 6.80 8.38
N HIS A 282 -1.59 6.15 8.94
CA HIS A 282 -1.77 5.06 9.91
C HIS A 282 -2.24 5.53 11.28
N VAL A 283 -1.75 6.68 11.75
CA VAL A 283 -2.24 7.28 13.00
C VAL A 283 -3.73 7.58 12.92
N SER A 284 -4.22 8.03 11.76
CA SER A 284 -5.65 8.12 11.50
C SER A 284 -5.99 8.10 10.01
N THR A 285 -6.67 7.04 9.59
CA THR A 285 -7.10 6.87 8.20
C THR A 285 -8.17 7.87 7.76
N GLY A 286 -8.77 8.59 8.71
CA GLY A 286 -9.77 9.63 8.44
C GLY A 286 -9.19 10.93 7.87
N ILE A 287 -7.86 11.10 7.86
CA ILE A 287 -7.20 12.27 7.29
C ILE A 287 -7.23 12.17 5.75
N PRO A 288 -7.82 13.16 5.04
CA PRO A 288 -7.78 13.17 3.57
C PRO A 288 -6.36 13.34 3.04
N SER A 289 -6.03 12.68 1.92
CA SER A 289 -4.71 12.72 1.27
C SER A 289 -4.10 14.13 1.15
N TYR A 290 -4.88 15.11 0.69
CA TYR A 290 -4.43 16.50 0.53
C TYR A 290 -4.11 17.27 1.83
N ASN A 291 -4.33 16.65 3.00
CA ASN A 291 -3.93 17.19 4.30
C ASN A 291 -2.82 16.37 4.98
N LEU A 292 -2.38 15.24 4.38
CA LEU A 292 -1.38 14.35 5.01
C LEU A 292 -0.06 15.08 5.31
N ARG A 293 0.45 15.91 4.41
CA ARG A 293 1.68 16.69 4.66
C ARG A 293 1.56 17.65 5.84
N LEU A 294 0.39 18.27 6.03
CA LEU A 294 0.12 19.15 7.17
C LEU A 294 0.05 18.36 8.47
N ALA A 295 -0.62 17.20 8.44
CA ALA A 295 -0.67 16.29 9.59
C ALA A 295 0.71 15.72 9.94
N HIS A 296 1.52 15.36 8.95
CA HIS A 296 2.90 14.90 9.16
C HIS A 296 3.75 15.96 9.84
N LYS A 297 3.65 17.23 9.42
CA LYS A 297 4.34 18.33 10.09
C LYS A 297 3.95 18.44 11.57
N SER A 298 2.64 18.33 11.86
CA SER A 298 2.14 18.34 13.24
C SER A 298 2.70 17.16 14.05
N LEU A 299 2.72 15.96 13.48
CA LEU A 299 3.30 14.79 14.14
C LEU A 299 4.82 14.95 14.33
N ASP A 300 5.53 15.53 13.37
CA ASP A 300 6.97 15.74 13.48
C ASP A 300 7.33 16.67 14.64
N GLU A 301 6.59 17.77 14.80
CA GLU A 301 6.77 18.72 15.90
C GLU A 301 6.51 18.10 17.28
N ASN A 302 5.61 17.12 17.37
CA ASN A 302 5.15 16.53 18.65
C ASN A 302 5.80 15.18 18.98
N TRP A 303 6.11 14.37 17.96
CA TRP A 303 6.48 12.96 18.03
C TRP A 303 7.63 12.57 17.10
N GLY A 304 8.26 13.52 16.41
CA GLY A 304 9.23 13.26 15.33
C GLY A 304 10.41 12.35 15.71
N GLN A 305 10.80 12.32 16.99
CA GLN A 305 11.86 11.42 17.50
C GLN A 305 11.51 9.92 17.41
N TYR A 306 10.22 9.59 17.28
CA TYR A 306 9.72 8.21 17.18
C TYR A 306 9.33 7.83 15.75
N MET A 307 9.27 8.79 14.83
CA MET A 307 8.83 8.56 13.46
C MET A 307 10.00 8.15 12.58
N TYR A 308 9.77 7.13 11.76
CA TYR A 308 10.75 6.68 10.79
C TYR A 308 10.64 7.48 9.49
N LYS A 309 11.76 8.04 9.01
CA LYS A 309 11.83 8.79 7.76
C LYS A 309 12.97 8.29 6.90
N THR A 310 12.71 8.06 5.63
CA THR A 310 13.72 7.64 4.65
C THR A 310 13.47 8.28 3.28
N LYS A 311 14.35 8.00 2.33
CA LYS A 311 14.21 8.40 0.93
C LYS A 311 14.36 7.18 0.04
N PHE A 312 13.45 7.06 -0.93
CA PHE A 312 13.49 5.98 -1.89
C PHE A 312 14.80 5.98 -2.68
N SER A 313 15.42 4.81 -2.75
CA SER A 313 16.63 4.54 -3.52
C SER A 313 16.68 3.05 -3.85
N TRP A 314 17.45 2.68 -4.87
CA TRP A 314 17.66 1.27 -5.19
C TRP A 314 18.50 0.57 -4.12
N GLU A 315 19.38 1.32 -3.45
CA GLU A 315 20.13 0.88 -2.28
C GLU A 315 19.20 0.50 -1.13
N LEU A 316 18.15 1.30 -0.86
CA LEU A 316 17.13 0.97 0.15
C LEU A 316 16.39 -0.32 -0.22
N MET A 317 15.97 -0.47 -1.48
CA MET A 317 15.28 -1.68 -1.93
C MET A 317 16.18 -2.92 -1.81
N LYS A 318 17.46 -2.77 -2.16
CA LYS A 318 18.45 -3.83 -1.98
C LYS A 318 18.64 -4.18 -0.51
N ASP A 319 18.73 -3.18 0.37
CA ASP A 319 18.93 -3.38 1.80
C ASP A 319 17.75 -4.13 2.45
N ILE A 320 16.51 -3.76 2.10
CA ILE A 320 15.31 -4.51 2.50
C ILE A 320 15.38 -5.95 1.96
N GLY A 321 15.70 -6.11 0.67
CA GLY A 321 15.78 -7.40 -0.01
C GLY A 321 16.99 -8.26 0.37
N ASP A 322 17.95 -7.75 1.14
CA ASP A 322 19.08 -8.52 1.66
C ASP A 322 18.83 -8.94 3.14
N ARG A 323 18.04 -8.16 3.89
CA ARG A 323 17.89 -8.33 5.35
C ARG A 323 16.51 -8.79 5.81
N CYS A 324 15.43 -8.36 5.16
CA CYS A 324 14.06 -8.50 5.68
C CYS A 324 13.34 -9.76 5.13
N HIS A 325 13.86 -10.95 5.45
CA HIS A 325 13.39 -12.19 4.83
C HIS A 325 12.37 -12.98 5.64
N ILE A 326 12.75 -13.45 6.82
CA ILE A 326 11.95 -14.36 7.67
C ILE A 326 11.78 -13.68 9.03
N TYR A 327 10.62 -13.84 9.64
CA TYR A 327 10.31 -13.24 10.95
C TYR A 327 11.32 -13.67 12.02
N ASP A 328 11.76 -12.71 12.84
CA ASP A 328 12.51 -12.95 14.07
C ASP A 328 12.01 -12.07 15.21
N SER A 329 11.81 -12.68 16.38
CA SER A 329 11.24 -11.97 17.53
C SER A 329 12.23 -11.04 18.27
N GLU A 330 13.53 -11.16 17.99
CA GLU A 330 14.60 -10.37 18.63
C GLU A 330 15.25 -9.38 17.64
N LYS A 331 15.55 -9.84 16.41
CA LYS A 331 16.25 -9.08 15.36
C LYS A 331 15.32 -8.45 14.33
N CYS A 332 14.01 -8.55 14.49
CA CYS A 332 12.98 -8.29 13.47
C CYS A 332 12.96 -9.31 12.33
N TYR A 333 14.11 -9.58 11.72
CA TYR A 333 14.23 -10.52 10.61
C TYR A 333 15.49 -11.38 10.72
N LYS A 334 15.38 -12.64 10.25
CA LYS A 334 16.50 -13.47 9.84
C LYS A 334 16.64 -13.40 8.33
N THR A 335 17.87 -13.45 7.86
CA THR A 335 18.17 -13.67 6.46
C THR A 335 17.92 -15.12 6.06
N PHE A 336 17.66 -15.34 4.78
CA PHE A 336 17.61 -16.68 4.21
C PHE A 336 18.89 -17.50 4.47
N ALA A 337 20.07 -16.86 4.41
CA ALA A 337 21.36 -17.50 4.64
C ALA A 337 21.53 -17.97 6.10
N GLU A 338 21.04 -17.20 7.07
CA GLU A 338 21.05 -17.61 8.48
C GLU A 338 20.20 -18.86 8.70
N VAL A 339 19.00 -18.93 8.11
CA VAL A 339 18.10 -20.10 8.22
C VAL A 339 18.69 -21.32 7.51
N ASP A 340 19.20 -21.17 6.28
CA ASP A 340 19.79 -22.28 5.52
C ASP A 340 21.04 -22.87 6.19
N THR A 341 21.80 -22.03 6.89
CA THR A 341 23.02 -22.46 7.61
C THR A 341 22.66 -23.22 8.88
N ALA A 342 21.65 -22.76 9.64
CA ALA A 342 21.14 -23.48 10.81
C ALA A 342 20.68 -24.89 10.43
N ASN A 343 20.02 -25.06 9.28
CA ASN A 343 19.51 -26.34 8.80
C ASN A 343 20.58 -27.31 8.31
N LYS A 344 21.79 -26.83 8.00
CA LYS A 344 22.94 -27.69 7.64
C LYS A 344 23.75 -28.13 8.86
N ALA A 345 23.55 -27.48 10.01
CA ALA A 345 24.24 -27.79 11.25
C ALA A 345 23.49 -28.83 12.12
N VAL A 346 22.23 -29.13 11.76
CA VAL A 346 21.38 -30.21 12.30
C VAL A 346 21.45 -31.41 11.36
#